data_AF-A0A2M6WD16-F1
#
_entry.id   AF-A0A2M6WD16-F1
#
_cell.length_a   1.000
_cell.length_b   1.000
_cell.length_c   1.000
_cell.angle_alpha   90.00
_cell.angle_beta   90.00
_cell.angle_gamma   90.00
#
_symmetry.space_group_name_H-M   'P 1'
#
loop_
_entity.id
_entity.type
_entity.pdbx_description
1 polymer ?
#
loop_
_entity_poly.entity_id
_entity_poly.type
_entity_poly.pdbx_seq_one_letter_code
_entity_poly.pdbx_strand_id
1 'polypeptide(L)'
;MLEENSSYFIAADFDGLAAFKEAGKLIETCHEYGLSCYLERSQSGAGAHVWLFFEQAYPAAKSRVIILELIRRALGLSNFDKEVSFDRLFPNQDFQSGKGFGNLIVLPLQGISVN
;
A
#
# COMPACT_ATOMS: atom_id res chain seq x y z
N MET A 1 2.56 -1.86 -12.62
CA MET A 1 3.17 -0.59 -13.04
C MET A 1 2.97 -0.45 -14.53
N LEU A 2 2.56 0.72 -14.99
CA LEU A 2 2.30 1.04 -16.41
C LEU A 2 3.58 1.54 -17.08
N GLU A 3 3.49 1.80 -18.39
CA GLU A 3 4.50 2.56 -19.14
C GLU A 3 4.84 3.87 -18.43
N GLU A 4 6.06 4.36 -18.64
CA GLU A 4 6.60 5.57 -17.98
C GLU A 4 6.70 5.49 -16.43
N ASN A 5 6.67 4.28 -15.85
CA ASN A 5 6.81 4.05 -14.41
C ASN A 5 5.70 4.71 -13.57
N SER A 6 4.47 4.68 -14.11
CA SER A 6 3.27 5.22 -13.48
C SER A 6 2.33 4.11 -12.98
N SER A 7 1.33 4.47 -12.19
CA SER A 7 0.27 3.57 -11.69
C SER A 7 -1.02 4.35 -11.41
N TYR A 8 -2.16 3.71 -11.58
CA TYR A 8 -3.47 4.24 -11.13
C TYR A 8 -3.73 4.00 -9.64
N PHE A 9 -2.80 3.33 -8.95
CA PHE A 9 -2.93 3.08 -7.53
C PHE A 9 -1.58 3.01 -6.81
N ILE A 10 -1.64 3.16 -5.49
CA ILE A 10 -0.61 2.72 -4.54
C ILE A 10 -1.30 1.87 -3.47
N ALA A 11 -0.71 0.74 -3.13
CA ALA A 11 -1.19 -0.12 -2.06
C ALA A 11 -0.10 -0.30 -1.00
N ALA A 12 -0.48 -0.27 0.27
CA ALA A 12 0.37 -0.61 1.40
C ALA A 12 -0.07 -1.95 1.98
N ASP A 13 0.88 -2.88 2.08
CA ASP A 13 0.68 -4.21 2.65
C ASP A 13 1.12 -4.21 4.12
N PHE A 14 0.17 -4.52 4.99
CA PHE A 14 0.35 -4.66 6.43
C PHE A 14 0.20 -6.13 6.80
N ASP A 15 1.18 -6.64 7.55
CA ASP A 15 1.20 -8.03 7.99
C ASP A 15 1.43 -8.11 9.51
N GLY A 16 1.01 -9.23 10.10
CA GLY A 16 1.16 -9.51 11.53
C GLY A 16 -0.03 -9.05 12.39
N LEU A 17 0.11 -9.21 13.71
CA LEU A 17 -1.00 -9.10 14.66
C LEU A 17 -1.64 -7.70 14.73
N ALA A 18 -0.89 -6.66 14.34
CA ALA A 18 -1.35 -5.27 14.36
C ALA A 18 -1.90 -4.77 13.01
N ALA A 19 -1.87 -5.59 11.95
CA ALA A 19 -2.13 -5.18 10.58
C ALA A 19 -3.42 -4.36 10.41
N PHE A 20 -4.57 -4.87 10.89
CA PHE A 20 -5.84 -4.16 10.81
C PHE A 20 -5.88 -2.85 11.60
N LYS A 21 -5.24 -2.83 12.77
CA LYS A 21 -5.20 -1.64 13.63
C LYS A 21 -4.39 -0.53 12.97
N GLU A 22 -3.26 -0.87 12.39
CA GLU A 22 -2.35 0.09 11.76
C GLU A 22 -2.85 0.53 10.38
N ALA A 23 -3.45 -0.39 9.61
CA ALA A 23 -4.17 -0.05 8.40
C ALA A 23 -5.35 0.91 8.68
N GLY A 24 -6.07 0.70 9.79
CA GLY A 24 -7.13 1.62 10.24
C GLY A 24 -6.61 3.04 10.53
N LYS A 25 -5.49 3.15 11.25
CA LYS A 25 -4.83 4.45 11.50
C LYS A 25 -4.39 5.14 10.21
N LEU A 26 -3.88 4.39 9.23
CA LEU A 26 -3.52 4.94 7.94
C LEU A 26 -4.75 5.51 7.21
N ILE A 27 -5.90 4.81 7.27
CA ILE A 27 -7.16 5.29 6.66
C ILE A 27 -7.65 6.57 7.36
N GLU A 28 -7.63 6.62 8.69
CA GLU A 28 -7.98 7.83 9.44
C GLU A 28 -7.08 9.00 9.03
N THR A 29 -5.78 8.77 8.95
CA THR A 29 -4.81 9.78 8.51
C THR A 29 -5.08 10.19 7.05
N CYS A 30 -5.33 9.26 6.13
CA CYS A 30 -5.70 9.60 4.75
C CYS A 30 -6.90 10.57 4.72
N HIS A 31 -7.95 10.27 5.50
CA HIS A 31 -9.15 11.10 5.56
C HIS A 31 -8.88 12.51 6.11
N GLU A 32 -7.99 12.65 7.08
CA GLU A 32 -7.55 13.97 7.59
C GLU A 32 -6.90 14.84 6.49
N TYR A 33 -6.21 14.22 5.53
CA TYR A 33 -5.62 14.92 4.37
C TYR A 33 -6.55 14.95 3.14
N GLY A 34 -7.82 14.54 3.29
CA GLY A 34 -8.79 14.54 2.19
C GLY A 34 -8.52 13.49 1.11
N LEU A 35 -7.77 12.44 1.44
CA LEU A 35 -7.45 11.34 0.52
C LEU A 35 -8.40 10.16 0.76
N SER A 36 -8.98 9.64 -0.32
CA SER A 36 -9.80 8.42 -0.29
C SER A 36 -8.91 7.18 -0.29
N CYS A 37 -9.01 6.38 0.78
CA CYS A 37 -8.27 5.14 0.96
C CYS A 37 -9.24 3.98 1.25
N TYR A 38 -8.92 2.76 0.80
CA TYR A 38 -9.78 1.58 0.93
C TYR A 38 -9.06 0.44 1.65
N LEU A 39 -9.72 -0.17 2.63
CA LEU A 39 -9.20 -1.34 3.33
C LEU A 39 -9.61 -2.63 2.61
N GLU A 40 -8.66 -3.54 2.44
CA GLU A 40 -8.89 -4.90 2.00
C GLU A 40 -8.24 -5.87 2.99
N ARG A 41 -8.92 -6.97 3.32
CA ARG A 41 -8.34 -8.07 4.08
C ARG A 41 -7.58 -9.00 3.14
N SER A 42 -6.33 -9.32 3.45
CA SER A 42 -5.52 -10.21 2.63
C SER A 42 -6.10 -11.63 2.60
N GLN A 43 -5.70 -12.42 1.59
CA GLN A 43 -6.19 -13.80 1.41
C GLN A 43 -5.86 -14.72 2.60
N SER A 44 -4.73 -14.50 3.29
CA SER A 44 -4.35 -15.27 4.48
C SER A 44 -5.28 -14.99 5.67
N GLY A 45 -6.06 -13.91 5.59
CA GLY A 45 -6.95 -13.44 6.65
C GLY A 45 -6.23 -12.73 7.80
N ALA A 46 -4.89 -12.74 7.83
CA ALA A 46 -4.09 -12.15 8.89
C ALA A 46 -3.48 -10.78 8.52
N GLY A 47 -3.39 -10.47 7.22
CA GLY A 47 -2.89 -9.19 6.72
C GLY A 47 -4.00 -8.26 6.24
N ALA A 48 -3.62 -7.03 5.94
CA ALA A 48 -4.50 -6.00 5.42
C ALA A 48 -3.78 -5.14 4.37
N HIS A 49 -4.47 -4.82 3.28
CA HIS A 49 -3.99 -3.90 2.27
C HIS A 49 -4.76 -2.59 2.37
N VAL A 50 -4.05 -1.45 2.30
CA VAL A 50 -4.66 -0.13 2.15
C VAL A 50 -4.38 0.39 0.75
N TRP A 51 -5.45 0.64 0.00
CA TRP A 51 -5.41 1.08 -1.40
C TRP A 51 -5.75 2.55 -1.53
N LEU A 52 -4.98 3.28 -2.33
CA LEU A 52 -5.29 4.63 -2.77
C LEU A 52 -5.26 4.66 -4.30
N PHE A 53 -6.31 5.22 -4.90
CA PHE A 53 -6.49 5.27 -6.35
C PHE A 53 -6.34 6.70 -6.87
N PHE A 54 -5.78 6.81 -8.08
CA PHE A 54 -5.59 8.07 -8.79
C PHE A 54 -6.50 8.11 -10.01
N GLU A 55 -7.07 9.28 -10.29
CA GLU A 55 -7.90 9.50 -11.50
C GLU A 55 -7.08 9.37 -12.79
N GLN A 56 -5.80 9.75 -12.74
CA GLN A 56 -4.85 9.67 -13.85
C GLN A 56 -3.62 8.86 -13.41
N ALA A 57 -2.92 8.27 -14.37
CA ALA A 57 -1.69 7.53 -14.09
C ALA A 57 -0.69 8.44 -13.37
N TYR A 58 -0.29 8.05 -12.16
CA TYR A 58 0.56 8.85 -11.29
C TYR A 58 1.95 8.22 -11.17
N PRO A 59 3.05 9.01 -11.14
CA PRO A 59 4.40 8.46 -11.01
C PRO A 59 4.55 7.60 -9.75
N ALA A 60 4.96 6.34 -9.92
CA ALA A 60 5.05 5.36 -8.84
C ALA A 60 6.00 5.80 -7.71
N ALA A 61 7.10 6.47 -8.05
CA ALA A 61 8.05 6.98 -7.07
C ALA A 61 7.42 8.07 -6.17
N LYS A 62 6.60 8.95 -6.76
CA LYS A 62 5.93 10.01 -6.01
C LYS A 62 4.83 9.45 -5.11
N SER A 63 4.05 8.48 -5.58
CA SER A 63 3.00 7.86 -4.76
C SER A 63 3.60 7.13 -3.54
N ARG A 64 4.76 6.48 -3.70
CA ARG A 64 5.49 5.90 -2.57
C ARG A 64 5.93 6.92 -1.53
N VAL A 65 6.46 8.07 -1.94
CA VAL A 65 6.85 9.13 -0.99
C VAL A 65 5.64 9.63 -0.19
N ILE A 66 4.50 9.83 -0.87
CA ILE A 66 3.26 10.29 -0.23
C ILE A 66 2.79 9.27 0.81
N ILE A 67 2.63 8.00 0.42
CA ILE A 67 2.08 6.99 1.32
C ILE A 67 3.04 6.67 2.49
N LEU A 68 4.37 6.73 2.29
CA LEU A 68 5.33 6.56 3.37
C LEU A 68 5.22 7.67 4.41
N GLU A 69 5.05 8.92 3.99
CA GLU A 69 4.87 10.03 4.93
C GLU A 69 3.52 9.91 5.68
N LEU A 70 2.46 9.45 5.02
CA LEU A 70 1.18 9.18 5.68
C LEU A 70 1.30 8.05 6.70
N ILE A 71 1.97 6.93 6.37
CA ILE A 71 2.24 5.84 7.30
C ILE A 71 3.06 6.34 8.50
N ARG A 72 4.09 7.15 8.24
CA ARG A 72 4.94 7.74 9.29
C ARG A 72 4.11 8.56 10.28
N ARG A 73 3.20 9.40 9.78
CA ARG A 73 2.29 10.20 10.61
C ARG A 73 1.27 9.33 11.34
N ALA A 74 0.63 8.42 10.64
CA ALA A 74 -0.41 7.53 11.18
C ALA A 74 0.09 6.68 12.34
N LEU A 75 1.33 6.21 12.24
CA LEU A 75 1.93 5.30 13.22
C LEU A 75 2.82 6.03 14.23
N GLY A 76 2.98 7.35 14.11
CA GLY A 76 3.81 8.15 15.03
C GLY A 76 5.29 7.82 14.94
N LEU A 77 5.77 7.39 13.77
CA LEU A 77 7.13 6.90 13.58
C LEU A 77 8.11 8.07 13.50
N SER A 78 9.22 7.96 14.24
CA SER A 78 10.39 8.81 14.07
C SER A 78 11.18 8.42 12.82
N ASN A 79 12.02 9.32 12.31
CA ASN A 79 12.93 9.01 11.19
C ASN A 79 13.96 7.90 11.53
N PHE A 80 14.02 7.46 12.80
CA PHE A 80 14.95 6.45 13.30
C PHE A 80 14.24 5.14 13.68
N ASP A 81 12.92 5.06 13.57
CA ASP A 81 12.17 3.88 13.96
C ASP A 81 12.35 2.78 12.91
N LYS A 82 12.88 1.64 13.36
CA LYS A 82 13.17 0.46 12.52
C LYS A 82 12.02 -0.53 12.45
N GLU A 83 11.03 -0.43 13.34
CA GLU A 83 9.90 -1.35 13.42
C GLU A 83 8.64 -0.67 12.93
N VAL A 84 8.33 -0.93 11.66
CA VAL A 84 7.02 -0.67 11.09
C VAL A 84 6.47 -2.02 10.66
N SER A 85 5.25 -2.39 11.04
CA SER A 85 4.56 -3.60 10.55
C SER A 85 4.12 -3.49 9.08
N PHE A 86 4.76 -2.60 8.35
CA PHE A 86 4.57 -2.33 6.94
C PHE A 86 5.59 -3.19 6.16
N ASP A 87 5.10 -4.15 5.36
CA ASP A 87 5.96 -5.08 4.62
C ASP A 87 6.40 -4.47 3.29
N ARG A 88 5.44 -4.08 2.44
CA ARG A 88 5.70 -3.67 1.04
C ARG A 88 4.69 -2.67 0.48
N LEU A 89 5.17 -1.82 -0.44
CA LEU A 89 4.34 -0.90 -1.23
C LEU A 89 4.18 -1.44 -2.64
N PHE A 90 3.00 -1.32 -3.23
CA PHE A 90 2.76 -1.70 -4.62
C PHE A 90 2.25 -0.52 -5.45
N PRO A 91 2.93 -0.15 -6.54
CA PRO A 91 4.15 -0.77 -7.09
C PRO A 91 5.39 -0.59 -6.19
N ASN A 92 6.27 -1.61 -6.15
CA ASN A 92 7.49 -1.63 -5.32
C ASN A 92 8.76 -1.15 -6.07
N GLN A 93 8.66 -0.90 -7.38
CA GLN A 93 9.78 -0.52 -8.24
C GLN A 93 9.68 0.94 -8.71
N ASP A 94 10.83 1.60 -8.80
CA ASP A 94 10.99 2.93 -9.43
C ASP A 94 10.98 2.85 -10.96
N PHE A 95 11.48 1.75 -11.53
CA PHE A 95 11.63 1.58 -12.98
C PHE A 95 11.23 0.18 -13.42
N GLN A 96 10.59 0.06 -14.59
CA GLN A 96 10.38 -1.25 -15.23
C GLN A 96 11.74 -1.78 -15.70
N SER A 97 12.18 -2.91 -15.16
CA SER A 97 13.50 -3.49 -15.47
C SER A 97 13.57 -4.22 -16.81
N GLY A 98 12.50 -4.22 -17.61
CA GLY A 98 12.36 -4.99 -18.85
C GLY A 98 12.33 -6.52 -18.66
N LYS A 99 12.44 -7.02 -17.42
CA LYS A 99 12.43 -8.44 -17.08
C LYS A 99 11.12 -8.83 -16.41
N GLY A 100 10.14 -9.26 -17.21
CA GLY A 100 8.94 -9.97 -16.74
C GLY A 100 8.05 -9.21 -15.72
N PHE A 101 7.16 -9.94 -15.04
CA PHE A 101 6.20 -9.40 -14.06
C PHE A 101 6.88 -9.05 -12.73
N GLY A 102 7.51 -7.87 -12.65
CA GLY A 102 8.23 -7.40 -11.46
C GLY A 102 7.38 -6.77 -10.33
N ASN A 103 6.04 -6.83 -10.42
CA ASN A 103 5.12 -6.26 -9.43
C ASN A 103 3.85 -7.11 -9.38
N LEU A 104 3.84 -8.15 -8.54
CA LEU A 104 2.66 -8.99 -8.33
C LEU A 104 2.19 -8.81 -6.90
N ILE A 105 1.01 -8.25 -6.73
CA ILE A 105 0.17 -8.39 -5.54
C ILE A 105 -0.99 -9.30 -5.96
N VAL A 106 -1.28 -10.33 -5.17
CA VAL A 106 -2.45 -11.17 -5.42
C VAL A 106 -3.67 -10.32 -5.08
N LEU A 107 -4.47 -10.01 -6.09
CA LEU A 107 -5.75 -9.33 -5.87
C LEU A 107 -6.71 -10.29 -5.13
N PRO A 108 -7.55 -9.78 -4.22
CA PRO A 108 -8.43 -10.57 -3.34
C PRO A 108 -9.43 -11.47 -4.08
N LEU A 109 -9.59 -11.31 -5.38
CA LEU A 109 -10.51 -12.10 -6.21
C LEU A 109 -9.82 -13.23 -6.99
N GLN A 110 -8.52 -13.46 -6.77
CA GLN A 110 -7.79 -14.58 -7.36
C GLN A 110 -7.86 -15.82 -6.44
N GLY A 111 -9.06 -16.38 -6.25
CA GLY A 111 -9.27 -17.61 -5.48
C GLY A 111 -10.67 -17.74 -4.85
N ILE A 112 -10.93 -18.88 -4.21
CA ILE A 112 -12.16 -19.12 -3.42
C ILE A 112 -11.91 -18.55 -2.02
N SER A 113 -12.81 -17.69 -1.53
CA SER A 113 -12.81 -17.23 -0.13
C SER A 113 -12.91 -18.44 0.81
N VAL A 114 -11.99 -18.55 1.77
CA VAL A 114 -12.12 -19.51 2.87
C VAL A 114 -13.09 -18.91 3.90
N ASN A 115 -14.25 -19.58 4.04
CA ASN A 115 -15.27 -19.29 5.06
C ASN A 115 -14.74 -19.55 6.48
#